data_AF-A0A3B5KPN3-F1
#
_entry.id   AF-A0A3B5KPN3-F1
#
_cell.length_a   1.000
_cell.length_b   1.000
_cell.length_c   1.000
_cell.angle_alpha   90.00
_cell.angle_beta   90.00
_cell.angle_gamma   90.00
#
_symmetry.space_group_name_H-M   'P 1'
#
loop_
_entity.id
_entity.type
_entity.pdbx_description
1 polymer ?
#
loop_
_entity_poly.entity_id
_entity_poly.type
_entity_poly.pdbx_seq_one_letter_code
_entity_poly.pdbx_strand_id
1 'polypeptide(L)'
;MVPGLTVDLEAQRTCIKIPITRYNELIKAINKSNEHVLAFGACFNEAADSHLICVQGEDGQYQTQAISIHNQPRKVTGSCFFIFSSALKASAGYFAKSSIVEDGLMVQITVETMAELRRSLREMKEYTVTCGRLGQSESQELVCVQWVEEKCTVNKGVISSIDGKSMESISSTKMFQKSEYKENGKIIRWTEVFFLQRGDRPKEGTSDSAEHNRLIERIARAFCLALCPHLKLLKEDGMAKLGLRVTFESQEVGFVAGSNGQPLPAQYLDALDNMLAPVMSSRGRKRGDEPLVMELVFYILENIT
;
A
#
# COMPACT_ATOMS: atom_id res chain seq x y z
N MET A 1 -2.99 8.93 -9.01
CA MET A 1 -1.82 8.76 -8.15
C MET A 1 -1.48 7.29 -8.08
N VAL A 2 -0.21 6.92 -8.21
CA VAL A 2 0.26 5.54 -8.00
C VAL A 2 0.84 5.48 -6.59
N PRO A 3 0.27 4.71 -5.65
CA PRO A 3 0.76 4.67 -4.28
C PRO A 3 2.25 4.30 -4.21
N GLY A 4 3.00 4.96 -3.32
CA GLY A 4 4.43 4.69 -3.11
C GLY A 4 5.37 5.23 -4.20
N LEU A 5 4.84 5.78 -5.30
CA LEU A 5 5.66 6.47 -6.30
C LEU A 5 6.26 7.73 -5.69
N THR A 6 7.57 7.94 -5.78
CA THR A 6 8.24 9.15 -5.30
C THR A 6 9.12 9.79 -6.37
N VAL A 7 9.45 11.06 -6.17
CA VAL A 7 10.40 11.82 -7.00
C VAL A 7 11.52 12.33 -6.10
N ASP A 8 12.76 12.12 -6.52
CA ASP A 8 13.97 12.56 -5.86
C ASP A 8 14.67 13.56 -6.79
N LEU A 9 14.73 14.83 -6.41
CA LEU A 9 15.45 15.87 -7.13
C LEU A 9 16.84 16.04 -6.51
N GLU A 10 17.89 15.75 -7.26
CA GLU A 10 19.30 15.99 -6.92
C GLU A 10 19.95 16.90 -7.97
N ALA A 11 21.13 17.45 -7.66
CA ALA A 11 21.76 18.52 -8.45
C ALA A 11 21.95 18.24 -9.95
N GLN A 12 22.22 16.99 -10.34
CA GLN A 12 22.39 16.59 -11.76
C GLN A 12 21.55 15.37 -12.14
N ARG A 13 20.74 14.88 -11.19
CA ARG A 13 19.98 13.65 -11.35
C ARG A 13 18.64 13.78 -10.68
N THR A 14 17.60 13.50 -11.43
CA THR A 14 16.24 13.35 -10.92
C THR A 14 15.85 11.88 -11.04
N CYS A 15 15.39 11.27 -9.96
CA CYS A 15 14.93 9.88 -9.96
C CYS A 15 13.43 9.82 -9.68
N ILE A 16 12.66 9.31 -10.64
CA ILE A 16 11.26 8.94 -10.47
C ILE A 16 11.23 7.46 -10.11
N LYS A 17 10.86 7.15 -8.87
CA LYS A 17 10.89 5.80 -8.29
C LYS A 17 9.48 5.22 -8.28
N ILE A 18 9.29 4.10 -8.96
CA ILE A 18 8.00 3.43 -9.10
C ILE A 18 8.05 2.07 -8.40
N PRO A 19 7.19 1.80 -7.41
CA PRO A 19 7.10 0.48 -6.80
C PRO A 19 6.79 -0.63 -7.82
N ILE A 20 7.60 -1.70 -7.80
CA ILE A 20 7.40 -2.91 -8.62
C ILE A 20 6.00 -3.50 -8.42
N THR A 21 5.50 -3.48 -7.18
CA THR A 21 4.17 -3.96 -6.78
C THR A 21 3.00 -3.18 -7.38
N ARG A 22 3.26 -1.99 -7.94
CA ARG A 22 2.24 -1.05 -8.46
C ARG A 22 2.21 -0.95 -9.98
N TYR A 23 2.82 -1.92 -10.66
CA TYR A 23 2.83 -2.01 -12.12
C TYR A 23 1.42 -1.92 -12.71
N ASN A 24 0.47 -2.70 -12.19
CA ASN A 24 -0.90 -2.75 -12.71
C ASN A 24 -1.62 -1.40 -12.61
N GLU A 25 -1.48 -0.70 -11.48
CA GLU A 25 -2.01 0.64 -11.27
C GLU A 25 -1.37 1.67 -12.22
N LEU A 26 -0.05 1.59 -12.41
CA LEU A 26 0.67 2.45 -13.37
C LEU A 26 0.16 2.23 -14.80
N ILE A 27 0.07 0.99 -15.28
CA ILE A 27 -0.38 0.69 -16.66
C ILE A 27 -1.82 1.15 -16.88
N LYS A 28 -2.71 0.96 -15.88
CA LYS A 28 -4.08 1.48 -15.94
C LYS A 28 -4.09 3.00 -16.11
N ALA A 29 -3.19 3.72 -15.41
CA ALA A 29 -3.07 5.17 -15.54
C ALA A 29 -2.47 5.59 -16.89
N ILE A 30 -1.42 4.90 -17.39
CA ILE A 30 -0.85 5.16 -18.72
C ILE A 30 -1.90 4.98 -19.82
N ASN A 31 -2.72 3.92 -19.74
CA ASN A 31 -3.77 3.65 -20.74
C ASN A 31 -4.89 4.70 -20.74
N LYS A 32 -5.08 5.43 -19.65
CA LYS A 32 -6.05 6.53 -19.54
C LYS A 32 -5.45 7.90 -19.84
N SER A 33 -4.15 7.99 -20.02
CA SER A 33 -3.43 9.25 -20.25
C SER A 33 -3.46 9.63 -21.73
N ASN A 34 -3.34 10.93 -22.00
CA ASN A 34 -3.20 11.46 -23.36
C ASN A 34 -1.88 10.98 -24.00
N GLU A 35 -1.83 10.80 -25.33
CA GLU A 35 -0.63 10.34 -26.03
C GLU A 35 0.55 11.34 -25.99
N HIS A 36 0.29 12.63 -25.77
CA HIS A 36 1.34 13.65 -25.71
C HIS A 36 1.73 14.05 -24.29
N VAL A 37 1.01 13.55 -23.27
CA VAL A 37 1.22 13.94 -21.86
C VAL A 37 1.11 12.73 -20.94
N LEU A 38 2.11 12.54 -20.10
CA LEU A 38 2.07 11.60 -18.97
C LEU A 38 2.24 12.41 -17.68
N ALA A 39 1.21 12.45 -16.84
CA ALA A 39 1.22 13.21 -15.59
C ALA A 39 0.83 12.31 -14.42
N PHE A 40 1.62 12.35 -13.35
CA PHE A 40 1.41 11.55 -12.15
C PHE A 40 1.69 12.37 -10.90
N GLY A 41 0.77 12.31 -9.94
CA GLY A 41 1.05 12.71 -8.56
C GLY A 41 2.00 11.71 -7.90
N ALA A 42 2.94 12.24 -7.13
CA ALA A 42 3.91 11.52 -6.33
C ALA A 42 3.49 11.55 -4.84
N CYS A 43 3.86 10.50 -4.11
CA CYS A 43 3.70 10.41 -2.68
C CYS A 43 4.81 11.18 -1.95
N PHE A 44 4.54 11.52 -0.68
CA PHE A 44 5.56 12.08 0.20
C PHE A 44 6.76 11.12 0.30
N ASN A 45 7.95 11.68 0.09
CA ASN A 45 9.21 10.94 0.16
C ASN A 45 9.83 11.12 1.54
N GLU A 46 9.63 10.15 2.43
CA GLU A 46 10.18 10.16 3.78
C GLU A 46 11.72 10.15 3.81
N ALA A 47 12.37 9.69 2.73
CA ALA A 47 13.83 9.63 2.64
C ALA A 47 14.47 10.93 2.14
N ALA A 48 13.67 11.90 1.68
CA ALA A 48 14.16 13.20 1.25
C ALA A 48 14.42 14.13 2.45
N ASP A 49 15.50 14.90 2.39
CA ASP A 49 15.83 15.91 3.41
C ASP A 49 15.04 17.22 3.24
N SER A 50 14.36 17.37 2.11
CA SER A 50 13.58 18.55 1.76
C SER A 50 12.45 18.20 0.81
N HIS A 51 11.45 19.07 0.67
CA HIS A 51 10.35 18.93 -0.29
C HIS A 51 10.01 20.28 -0.90
N LEU A 52 9.67 20.27 -2.19
CA LEU A 52 9.07 21.43 -2.84
C LEU A 52 7.68 21.70 -2.27
N ILE A 53 7.33 22.98 -2.17
CA ILE A 53 6.00 23.43 -1.80
C ILE A 53 5.56 24.56 -2.75
N CYS A 54 4.27 24.60 -3.03
CA CYS A 54 3.64 25.69 -3.77
C CYS A 54 2.97 26.63 -2.77
N VAL A 55 3.39 27.90 -2.75
CA VAL A 55 2.83 28.92 -1.86
C VAL A 55 2.03 29.90 -2.69
N GLN A 56 0.77 30.12 -2.31
CA GLN A 56 -0.05 31.18 -2.88
C GLN A 56 0.21 32.48 -2.13
N GLY A 57 0.64 33.52 -2.86
CA GLY A 57 0.80 34.87 -2.35
C GLY A 57 -0.54 35.58 -2.13
N GLU A 58 -0.51 36.72 -1.46
CA GLU A 58 -1.70 37.56 -1.21
C GLU A 58 -2.33 38.10 -2.50
N ASP A 59 -1.54 38.21 -3.56
CA ASP A 59 -1.97 38.61 -4.91
C ASP A 59 -2.59 37.44 -5.71
N GLY A 60 -2.70 36.26 -5.12
CA GLY A 60 -3.22 35.04 -5.74
C GLY A 60 -2.24 34.34 -6.67
N GLN A 61 -1.00 34.85 -6.82
CA GLN A 61 0.04 34.20 -7.62
C GLN A 61 0.71 33.06 -6.86
N TYR A 62 1.16 32.03 -7.59
CA TYR A 62 1.84 30.88 -7.01
C TYR A 62 3.35 30.97 -7.15
N GLN A 63 4.06 30.57 -6.11
CA GLN A 63 5.52 30.54 -6.07
C GLN A 63 6.02 29.21 -5.54
N THR A 64 7.08 28.69 -6.17
CA THR A 64 7.81 27.52 -5.70
C THR A 64 8.71 27.90 -4.53
N GLN A 65 8.56 27.21 -3.40
CA GLN A 65 9.52 27.23 -2.30
C GLN A 65 9.92 25.79 -1.95
N ALA A 66 10.84 25.63 -1.00
CA ALA A 66 11.20 24.31 -0.48
C ALA A 66 11.34 24.37 1.04
N ILE A 67 10.77 23.37 1.71
CA ILE A 67 10.95 23.13 3.14
C ILE A 67 12.04 22.09 3.35
N SER A 68 12.75 22.14 4.46
CA SER A 68 13.88 21.26 4.74
C SER A 68 13.87 20.81 6.19
N ILE A 69 14.38 19.61 6.43
CA ILE A 69 14.63 19.12 7.79
C ILE A 69 15.67 20.05 8.43
N HIS A 70 15.37 20.52 9.64
CA HIS A 70 16.20 21.51 10.32
C HIS A 70 17.65 21.02 10.47
N ASN A 71 18.63 21.90 10.21
CA ASN A 71 20.06 21.60 10.26
C ASN A 71 20.58 20.51 9.29
N GLN A 72 19.86 20.18 8.22
CA GLN A 72 20.40 19.34 7.15
C GLN A 72 20.59 20.12 5.83
N PRO A 73 21.77 20.05 5.19
CA PRO A 73 21.96 20.61 3.87
C PRO A 73 21.11 19.83 2.85
N ARG A 74 20.51 20.55 1.90
CA ARG A 74 19.66 19.93 0.87
C ARG A 74 20.50 19.04 -0.04
N LYS A 75 20.17 17.76 -0.10
CA LYS A 75 20.79 16.80 -1.02
C LYS A 75 19.76 16.16 -1.94
N VAL A 76 18.63 15.76 -1.37
CA VAL A 76 17.49 15.16 -2.07
C VAL A 76 16.24 15.96 -1.72
N THR A 77 15.67 16.63 -2.72
CA THR A 77 14.41 17.35 -2.58
C THR A 77 13.28 16.56 -3.22
N GLY A 78 12.23 16.24 -2.45
CA GLY A 78 11.02 15.62 -2.97
C GLY A 78 10.12 16.58 -3.76
N SER A 79 9.26 16.03 -4.60
CA SER A 79 8.33 16.77 -5.44
C SER A 79 6.95 16.09 -5.44
N CYS A 80 5.88 16.88 -5.59
CA CYS A 80 4.49 16.44 -5.46
C CYS A 80 3.94 15.75 -6.73
N PHE A 81 4.52 16.02 -7.89
CA PHE A 81 4.10 15.41 -9.15
C PHE A 81 5.21 15.47 -10.19
N PHE A 82 5.08 14.66 -11.24
CA PHE A 82 5.88 14.82 -12.45
C PHE A 82 5.02 14.79 -13.72
N ILE A 83 5.48 15.48 -14.75
CA ILE A 83 4.86 15.54 -16.07
C ILE A 83 5.92 15.29 -17.13
N PHE A 84 5.72 14.30 -17.99
CA PHE A 84 6.38 14.24 -19.29
C PHE A 84 5.45 14.81 -20.36
N SER A 85 5.96 15.74 -21.17
CA SER A 85 5.23 16.37 -22.26
C SER A 85 5.99 16.23 -23.58
N SER A 86 5.34 15.75 -24.63
CA SER A 86 5.95 15.61 -25.96
C SER A 86 5.97 16.92 -26.77
N ALA A 87 6.12 18.07 -26.09
CA ALA A 87 6.07 19.40 -26.69
C ALA A 87 7.42 19.88 -27.25
N LEU A 88 8.50 19.11 -27.08
CA LEU A 88 9.81 19.49 -27.57
C LEU A 88 9.91 19.27 -29.07
N LYS A 89 10.16 20.36 -29.81
CA LYS A 89 10.43 20.30 -31.25
C LYS A 89 11.86 19.80 -31.50
N ALA A 90 12.04 18.93 -32.48
CA ALA A 90 13.36 18.41 -32.86
C ALA A 90 14.37 19.53 -33.24
N SER A 91 13.89 20.65 -33.76
CA SER A 91 14.71 21.82 -34.11
C SER A 91 15.14 22.68 -32.92
N ALA A 92 14.73 22.34 -31.68
CA ALA A 92 14.99 23.18 -30.51
C ALA A 92 16.45 23.16 -30.03
N GLY A 93 17.26 22.20 -30.47
CA GLY A 93 18.66 22.07 -30.06
C GLY A 93 18.87 21.47 -28.66
N TYR A 94 17.86 20.79 -28.12
CA TYR A 94 17.91 20.12 -26.82
C TYR A 94 17.59 18.63 -26.97
N PHE A 95 18.18 17.80 -26.10
CA PHE A 95 17.76 16.40 -25.95
C PHE A 95 16.40 16.31 -25.24
N ALA A 96 16.30 17.00 -24.10
CA ALA A 96 15.08 17.20 -23.31
C ALA A 96 15.24 18.46 -22.46
N LYS A 97 14.14 18.99 -21.94
CA LYS A 97 14.17 20.11 -20.97
C LYS A 97 13.50 19.70 -19.67
N SER A 98 14.23 19.80 -18.57
CA SER A 98 13.70 19.67 -17.21
C SER A 98 13.40 21.05 -16.65
N SER A 99 12.32 21.17 -15.88
CA SER A 99 11.93 22.41 -15.20
C SER A 99 11.06 22.10 -13.99
N ILE A 100 11.14 22.95 -12.96
CA ILE A 100 10.23 22.90 -11.82
C ILE A 100 9.03 23.81 -12.10
N VAL A 101 7.83 23.29 -11.87
CA VAL A 101 6.57 24.02 -12.00
C VAL A 101 5.82 23.86 -10.69
N GLU A 102 5.67 24.95 -9.94
CA GLU A 102 5.06 24.92 -8.60
C GLU A 102 5.80 23.93 -7.69
N ASP A 103 5.18 22.86 -7.22
CA ASP A 103 5.81 21.81 -6.41
C ASP A 103 6.13 20.53 -7.21
N GLY A 104 6.06 20.61 -8.54
CA GLY A 104 6.23 19.49 -9.46
C GLY A 104 7.40 19.60 -10.43
N LEU A 105 7.72 18.46 -11.05
CA LEU A 105 8.69 18.33 -12.13
C LEU A 105 7.98 18.31 -13.49
N MET A 106 8.44 19.12 -14.45
CA MET A 106 8.03 19.02 -15.85
C MET A 106 9.23 18.72 -16.74
N VAL A 107 9.11 17.65 -17.52
CA VAL A 107 10.12 17.20 -18.48
C VAL A 107 9.53 17.23 -19.89
N GLN A 108 10.06 18.12 -20.73
CA GLN A 108 9.69 18.22 -22.13
C GLN A 108 10.61 17.35 -22.98
N ILE A 109 10.03 16.40 -23.68
CA ILE A 109 10.70 15.40 -24.53
C ILE A 109 10.11 15.42 -25.95
N THR A 110 10.74 14.71 -26.88
CA THR A 110 10.16 14.54 -28.23
C THR A 110 9.06 13.49 -28.22
N VAL A 111 8.31 13.40 -29.32
CA VAL A 111 7.25 12.40 -29.50
C VAL A 111 7.85 10.98 -29.52
N GLU A 112 9.02 10.83 -30.13
CA GLU A 112 9.74 9.56 -30.22
C GLU A 112 10.19 9.10 -28.82
N THR A 113 10.84 9.97 -28.04
CA THR A 113 11.24 9.66 -26.65
C THR A 113 10.02 9.33 -25.78
N MET A 114 8.89 10.01 -25.98
CA MET A 114 7.65 9.69 -25.27
C MET A 114 7.14 8.27 -25.58
N ALA A 115 7.19 7.87 -26.86
CA ALA A 115 6.80 6.52 -27.27
C ALA A 115 7.71 5.45 -26.65
N GLU A 116 9.02 5.70 -26.62
CA GLU A 116 10.00 4.80 -25.99
C GLU A 116 9.85 4.70 -24.47
N LEU A 117 9.61 5.83 -23.80
CA LEU A 117 9.34 5.87 -22.36
C LEU A 117 8.12 5.03 -22.03
N ARG A 118 7.01 5.21 -22.77
CA ARG A 118 5.79 4.40 -22.57
C ARG A 118 6.04 2.91 -22.79
N ARG A 119 6.78 2.55 -23.84
CA ARG A 119 7.13 1.17 -24.13
C ARG A 119 7.96 0.58 -22.97
N SER A 120 8.95 1.30 -22.48
CA SER A 120 9.81 0.87 -21.36
C SER A 120 9.00 0.67 -20.09
N LEU A 121 8.07 1.58 -19.76
CA LEU A 121 7.17 1.43 -18.62
C LEU A 121 6.25 0.19 -18.75
N ARG A 122 5.73 -0.10 -19.95
CA ARG A 122 4.93 -1.32 -20.22
C ARG A 122 5.75 -2.60 -20.12
N GLU A 123 7.04 -2.53 -20.42
CA GLU A 123 7.96 -3.66 -20.30
C GLU A 123 8.59 -3.77 -18.90
N MET A 124 8.18 -2.90 -17.97
CA MET A 124 8.75 -2.82 -16.61
C MET A 124 10.28 -2.61 -16.62
N LYS A 125 10.76 -1.84 -17.60
CA LYS A 125 12.18 -1.49 -17.76
C LYS A 125 12.44 -0.10 -17.25
N GLU A 126 13.62 0.09 -16.67
CA GLU A 126 14.14 1.43 -16.37
C GLU A 126 14.34 2.22 -17.65
N TYR A 127 14.18 3.54 -17.57
CA TYR A 127 14.40 4.44 -18.69
C TYR A 127 15.08 5.71 -18.21
N THR A 128 16.02 6.25 -18.97
CA THR A 128 16.71 7.50 -18.63
C THR A 128 16.57 8.50 -19.77
N VAL A 129 16.17 9.71 -19.43
CA VAL A 129 16.10 10.86 -20.32
C VAL A 129 17.26 11.79 -19.99
N THR A 130 18.10 12.10 -20.97
CA THR A 130 19.14 13.12 -20.85
C THR A 130 18.54 14.48 -21.17
N CYS A 131 18.53 15.38 -20.20
CA CYS A 131 18.10 16.78 -20.34
C CYS A 131 19.32 17.68 -20.57
N GLY A 132 19.12 18.78 -21.32
CA GLY A 132 20.17 19.74 -21.64
C GLY A 132 20.33 19.99 -23.14
N ARG A 133 21.23 20.92 -23.49
CA ARG A 133 21.52 21.31 -24.89
C ARG A 133 22.40 20.26 -25.59
N LEU A 134 22.19 20.14 -26.90
CA LEU A 134 23.08 19.38 -27.77
C LEU A 134 24.50 19.98 -27.72
N GLY A 135 25.52 19.14 -27.47
CA GLY A 135 26.93 19.54 -27.50
C GLY A 135 27.48 20.24 -26.25
N GLN A 136 26.69 20.39 -25.17
CA GLN A 136 27.14 20.99 -23.90
C GLN A 136 26.99 20.02 -22.72
N SER A 137 27.95 19.10 -22.59
CA SER A 137 27.89 18.01 -21.59
C SER A 137 27.91 18.49 -20.14
N GLU A 138 28.55 19.63 -19.82
CA GLU A 138 28.65 20.14 -18.45
C GLU A 138 27.32 20.63 -17.85
N SER A 139 26.30 20.84 -18.68
CA SER A 139 24.97 21.31 -18.28
C SER A 139 23.89 20.22 -18.35
N GLN A 140 24.29 18.96 -18.56
CA GLN A 140 23.34 17.86 -18.71
C GLN A 140 22.83 17.36 -17.36
N GLU A 141 21.54 17.13 -17.30
CA GLU A 141 20.85 16.53 -16.16
C GLU A 141 20.21 15.22 -16.60
N LEU A 142 20.19 14.21 -15.72
CA LEU A 142 19.56 12.93 -16.02
C LEU A 142 18.24 12.80 -15.29
N VAL A 143 17.17 12.49 -16.02
CA VAL A 143 15.89 12.07 -15.44
C VAL A 143 15.76 10.56 -15.59
N CYS A 144 15.92 9.84 -14.49
CA CYS A 144 15.84 8.39 -14.42
C CYS A 144 14.44 7.97 -13.95
N VAL A 145 13.82 7.03 -14.66
CA VAL A 145 12.59 6.35 -14.24
C VAL A 145 12.95 4.92 -13.86
N GLN A 146 12.77 4.58 -12.59
CA GLN A 146 13.28 3.35 -11.99
C GLN A 146 12.18 2.54 -11.32
N TRP A 147 12.27 1.23 -11.44
CA TRP A 147 11.41 0.30 -10.72
C TRP A 147 12.11 -0.13 -9.43
N VAL A 148 11.48 0.15 -8.30
CA VAL A 148 12.08 -0.08 -6.98
C VAL A 148 11.26 -1.08 -6.16
N GLU A 149 11.94 -1.84 -5.31
CA GLU A 149 11.27 -2.58 -4.25
C GLU A 149 10.72 -1.58 -3.23
N GLU A 150 9.41 -1.64 -2.99
CA GLU A 150 8.79 -0.83 -1.95
C GLU A 150 9.10 -1.45 -0.60
N LYS A 151 9.83 -0.71 0.26
CA LYS A 151 9.80 -1.01 1.69
C LYS A 151 8.40 -0.66 2.18
N CYS A 152 7.53 -1.66 2.25
CA CYS A 152 6.17 -1.51 2.74
C CYS A 152 6.28 -0.96 4.17
N THR A 153 6.01 0.33 4.37
CA THR A 153 6.06 0.96 5.70
C THR A 153 4.66 1.26 6.21
N VAL A 154 3.73 0.36 5.88
CA VAL A 154 2.36 0.41 6.41
C VAL A 154 2.34 -0.10 7.85
N ASN A 155 1.33 0.32 8.60
CA ASN A 155 1.07 -0.19 9.94
C ASN A 155 2.23 0.01 10.93
N LYS A 156 3.03 1.09 10.80
CA LYS A 156 4.06 1.50 11.76
C LYS A 156 3.50 1.51 13.19
N GLY A 157 4.19 0.83 14.11
CA GLY A 157 3.81 0.70 15.52
C GLY A 157 2.62 -0.23 15.82
N VAL A 158 2.03 -0.87 14.81
CA VAL A 158 0.91 -1.80 15.02
C VAL A 158 1.45 -3.16 15.46
N ILE A 159 0.88 -3.71 16.53
CA ILE A 159 1.22 -5.03 17.05
C ILE A 159 -0.02 -5.95 17.12
N SER A 160 0.21 -7.25 16.97
CA SER A 160 -0.79 -8.29 17.15
C SER A 160 -1.31 -8.28 18.59
N SER A 161 -2.62 -8.36 18.77
CA SER A 161 -3.24 -8.53 20.10
C SER A 161 -3.10 -9.96 20.64
N ILE A 162 -2.60 -10.91 19.84
CA ILE A 162 -2.46 -12.32 20.22
C ILE A 162 -1.14 -12.54 20.94
N ASP A 163 -0.03 -12.09 20.35
CA ASP A 163 1.34 -12.41 20.80
C ASP A 163 2.29 -11.21 20.76
N GLY A 164 1.79 -9.99 20.49
CA GLY A 164 2.60 -8.77 20.47
C GLY A 164 3.56 -8.65 19.28
N LYS A 165 3.49 -9.57 18.29
CA LYS A 165 4.32 -9.48 17.09
C LYS A 165 4.03 -8.21 16.29
N SER A 166 5.08 -7.63 15.72
CA SER A 166 4.97 -6.47 14.84
C SER A 166 4.15 -6.80 13.60
N MET A 167 3.19 -5.94 13.29
CA MET A 167 2.41 -5.97 12.04
C MET A 167 2.90 -4.90 11.05
N GLU A 168 4.04 -4.27 11.33
CA GLU A 168 4.69 -3.32 10.44
C GLU A 168 5.03 -4.01 9.12
N SER A 169 4.82 -3.30 8.00
CA SER A 169 5.06 -3.82 6.65
C SER A 169 4.10 -4.92 6.19
N ILE A 170 3.19 -5.38 7.06
CA ILE A 170 2.20 -6.40 6.71
C ILE A 170 0.98 -5.72 6.08
N SER A 171 0.60 -6.17 4.89
CA SER A 171 -0.59 -5.68 4.20
C SER A 171 -1.87 -6.06 4.96
N SER A 172 -2.77 -5.08 5.11
CA SER A 172 -4.08 -5.29 5.72
C SER A 172 -5.21 -4.77 4.84
N THR A 173 -6.37 -5.41 4.97
CA THR A 173 -7.62 -4.97 4.36
C THR A 173 -8.58 -4.59 5.46
N LYS A 174 -9.04 -3.32 5.45
CA LYS A 174 -10.11 -2.86 6.34
C LYS A 174 -11.44 -3.40 5.85
N MET A 175 -12.22 -3.93 6.77
CA MET A 175 -13.47 -4.61 6.46
C MET A 175 -14.66 -3.83 6.99
N PHE A 176 -15.68 -3.68 6.15
CA PHE A 176 -16.97 -3.15 6.57
C PHE A 176 -17.91 -4.33 6.81
N GLN A 177 -18.06 -4.72 8.07
CA GLN A 177 -18.95 -5.81 8.44
C GLN A 177 -20.41 -5.33 8.32
N LYS A 178 -21.17 -5.93 7.39
CA LYS A 178 -22.60 -5.61 7.21
C LYS A 178 -23.49 -6.09 8.35
N SER A 179 -23.05 -7.13 9.06
CA SER A 179 -23.82 -7.77 10.14
C SER A 179 -23.23 -7.40 11.48
N GLU A 180 -24.09 -6.96 12.40
CA GLU A 180 -23.71 -6.67 13.79
C GLU A 180 -24.07 -7.86 14.68
N TYR A 181 -23.11 -8.27 15.53
CA TYR A 181 -23.29 -9.36 16.47
C TYR A 181 -23.35 -8.78 17.88
N LYS A 182 -24.52 -8.86 18.52
CA LYS A 182 -24.82 -8.16 19.78
C LYS A 182 -25.35 -9.15 20.80
N GLU A 183 -24.90 -9.01 22.04
CA GLU A 183 -25.36 -9.80 23.17
C GLU A 183 -25.02 -9.07 24.48
N ASN A 184 -25.86 -9.18 25.51
CA ASN A 184 -25.59 -8.59 26.84
C ASN A 184 -25.19 -7.09 26.84
N GLY A 185 -25.78 -6.30 25.94
CA GLY A 185 -25.46 -4.86 25.80
C GLY A 185 -24.08 -4.58 25.21
N LYS A 186 -23.40 -5.59 24.65
CA LYS A 186 -22.12 -5.48 23.95
C LYS A 186 -22.29 -5.83 22.48
N ILE A 187 -21.38 -5.34 21.65
CA ILE A 187 -21.28 -5.67 20.23
C ILE A 187 -19.85 -6.08 19.89
N ILE A 188 -19.68 -7.17 19.14
CA ILE A 188 -18.39 -7.56 18.55
C ILE A 188 -18.35 -7.19 17.08
N ARG A 189 -17.29 -6.50 16.65
CA ARG A 189 -17.07 -6.08 15.26
C ARG A 189 -15.73 -6.54 14.74
N TRP A 190 -15.73 -7.17 13.57
CA TRP A 190 -14.54 -7.41 12.76
C TRP A 190 -14.19 -6.15 11.99
N THR A 191 -12.96 -5.65 12.12
CA THR A 191 -12.53 -4.38 11.52
C THR A 191 -11.47 -4.52 10.45
N GLU A 192 -10.62 -5.53 10.55
CA GLU A 192 -9.42 -5.62 9.72
C GLU A 192 -8.92 -7.07 9.61
N VAL A 193 -8.25 -7.38 8.51
CA VAL A 193 -7.51 -8.64 8.32
C VAL A 193 -6.12 -8.34 7.78
N PHE A 194 -5.10 -8.97 8.37
CA PHE A 194 -3.71 -8.92 7.95
C PHE A 194 -3.33 -10.22 7.25
N PHE A 195 -2.56 -10.13 6.16
CA PHE A 195 -2.06 -11.29 5.42
C PHE A 195 -0.56 -11.47 5.72
N LEU A 196 -0.24 -12.34 6.68
CA LEU A 196 1.12 -12.53 7.20
C LEU A 196 1.98 -13.36 6.24
N GLN A 197 1.38 -14.35 5.61
CA GLN A 197 2.00 -15.14 4.57
C GLN A 197 0.98 -15.36 3.46
N ARG A 198 1.33 -14.84 2.29
CA ARG A 198 0.64 -15.09 1.02
C ARG A 198 1.72 -15.64 0.10
N GLY A 199 1.49 -16.79 -0.51
CA GLY A 199 2.45 -17.29 -1.49
C GLY A 199 2.66 -16.26 -2.60
N ASP A 200 3.88 -16.26 -3.10
CA ASP A 200 4.35 -15.26 -4.03
C ASP A 200 3.64 -15.48 -5.37
N ARG A 201 2.72 -14.56 -5.69
CA ARG A 201 1.95 -14.36 -6.94
C ARG A 201 0.45 -14.69 -6.81
N PRO A 202 -0.44 -13.68 -6.83
CA PRO A 202 -1.78 -13.92 -7.36
C PRO A 202 -1.63 -14.16 -8.87
N LYS A 203 -1.64 -15.42 -9.30
CA LYS A 203 -2.16 -15.72 -10.64
C LYS A 203 -3.65 -15.42 -10.57
N GLU A 204 -4.02 -14.21 -10.99
CA GLU A 204 -5.40 -13.72 -10.98
C GLU A 204 -6.29 -14.56 -11.90
N GLY A 205 -6.95 -15.56 -11.31
CA GLY A 205 -8.32 -15.91 -11.68
C GLY A 205 -9.27 -15.13 -10.78
N THR A 206 -10.20 -14.37 -11.37
CA THR A 206 -11.21 -13.58 -10.64
C THR A 206 -12.09 -14.43 -9.71
N SER A 207 -12.19 -15.74 -9.94
CA SER A 207 -12.97 -16.66 -9.10
C SER A 207 -12.29 -17.04 -7.79
N ASP A 208 -10.95 -17.21 -7.76
CA ASP A 208 -10.25 -17.66 -6.55
C ASP A 208 -10.20 -16.57 -5.47
N SER A 209 -10.14 -15.29 -5.87
CA SER A 209 -10.22 -14.17 -4.91
C SER A 209 -11.59 -14.06 -4.24
N ALA A 210 -12.68 -14.39 -4.94
CA ALA A 210 -14.04 -14.29 -4.39
C ALA A 210 -14.32 -15.41 -3.37
N GLU A 211 -13.89 -16.63 -3.67
CA GLU A 211 -14.01 -17.77 -2.75
C GLU A 211 -13.16 -17.58 -1.48
N HIS A 212 -11.96 -17.01 -1.64
CA HIS A 212 -11.11 -16.65 -0.50
C HIS A 212 -11.80 -15.62 0.42
N ASN A 213 -12.34 -14.54 -0.14
CA ASN A 213 -13.05 -13.53 0.66
C ASN A 213 -14.27 -14.12 1.40
N ARG A 214 -15.04 -15.00 0.74
CA ARG A 214 -16.16 -15.71 1.37
C ARG A 214 -15.72 -16.59 2.54
N LEU A 215 -14.56 -17.26 2.42
CA LEU A 215 -14.02 -18.06 3.51
C LEU A 215 -13.64 -17.18 4.72
N ILE A 216 -12.95 -16.05 4.49
CA ILE A 216 -12.58 -15.11 5.55
C ILE A 216 -13.84 -14.60 6.27
N GLU A 217 -14.87 -14.21 5.52
CA GLU A 217 -16.15 -13.76 6.09
C GLU A 217 -16.82 -14.85 6.94
N ARG A 218 -16.81 -16.11 6.48
CA ARG A 218 -17.37 -17.23 7.24
C ARG A 218 -16.60 -17.50 8.53
N ILE A 219 -15.26 -17.40 8.51
CA ILE A 219 -14.40 -17.52 9.69
C ILE A 219 -14.70 -16.38 10.68
N ALA A 220 -14.75 -15.14 10.20
CA ALA A 220 -15.07 -13.98 11.03
C ALA A 220 -16.45 -14.13 11.70
N ARG A 221 -17.45 -14.59 10.94
CA ARG A 221 -18.80 -14.87 11.46
C ARG A 221 -18.79 -15.96 12.53
N ALA A 222 -18.08 -17.07 12.31
CA ALA A 222 -17.99 -18.16 13.28
C ALA A 222 -17.32 -17.69 14.59
N PHE A 223 -16.25 -16.89 14.49
CA PHE A 223 -15.59 -16.27 15.65
C PHE A 223 -16.55 -15.37 16.43
N CYS A 224 -17.26 -14.45 15.75
CA CYS A 224 -18.23 -13.57 16.40
C CYS A 224 -19.33 -14.36 17.11
N LEU A 225 -19.90 -15.38 16.46
CA LEU A 225 -20.98 -16.19 17.03
C LEU A 225 -20.53 -16.99 18.25
N ALA A 226 -19.32 -17.57 18.20
CA ALA A 226 -18.77 -18.32 19.33
C ALA A 226 -18.58 -17.45 20.58
N LEU A 227 -18.17 -16.19 20.40
CA LEU A 227 -17.89 -15.28 21.51
C LEU A 227 -19.09 -14.44 21.95
N CYS A 228 -20.19 -14.40 21.17
CA CYS A 228 -21.40 -13.64 21.51
C CYS A 228 -21.88 -13.88 22.96
N PRO A 229 -22.04 -15.12 23.44
CA PRO A 229 -22.50 -15.37 24.80
C PRO A 229 -21.56 -14.81 25.89
N HIS A 230 -20.30 -14.55 25.54
CA HIS A 230 -19.23 -14.22 26.47
C HIS A 230 -18.75 -12.76 26.38
N LEU A 231 -19.34 -11.93 25.52
CA LEU A 231 -18.86 -10.56 25.27
C LEU A 231 -18.79 -9.69 26.52
N LYS A 232 -19.76 -9.84 27.43
CA LYS A 232 -19.79 -9.08 28.69
C LYS A 232 -18.59 -9.43 29.57
N LEU A 233 -18.35 -10.72 29.82
CA LEU A 233 -17.23 -11.21 30.63
C LEU A 233 -15.88 -10.83 30.01
N LEU A 234 -15.72 -11.06 28.70
CA LEU A 234 -14.50 -10.67 27.98
C LEU A 234 -14.21 -9.17 28.12
N LYS A 235 -15.25 -8.32 28.05
CA LYS A 235 -15.09 -6.88 28.20
C LYS A 235 -14.74 -6.48 29.64
N GLU A 236 -15.37 -7.11 30.63
CA GLU A 236 -15.11 -6.89 32.06
C GLU A 236 -13.68 -7.30 32.45
N ASP A 237 -13.14 -8.35 31.83
CA ASP A 237 -11.75 -8.81 31.98
C ASP A 237 -10.73 -7.97 31.18
N GLY A 238 -11.17 -6.88 30.54
CA GLY A 238 -10.30 -5.97 29.79
C GLY A 238 -9.91 -6.48 28.40
N MET A 239 -10.52 -7.56 27.89
CA MET A 239 -10.26 -8.11 26.55
C MET A 239 -11.12 -7.39 25.49
N ALA A 240 -10.84 -6.11 25.27
CA ALA A 240 -11.60 -5.28 24.34
C ALA A 240 -11.17 -5.42 22.87
N LYS A 241 -9.89 -5.69 22.62
CA LYS A 241 -9.33 -5.96 21.29
C LYS A 241 -8.94 -7.43 21.22
N LEU A 242 -9.53 -8.17 20.29
CA LEU A 242 -9.30 -9.60 20.10
C LEU A 242 -8.61 -9.83 18.74
N GLY A 243 -7.74 -10.82 18.70
CA GLY A 243 -7.13 -11.31 17.46
C GLY A 243 -7.45 -12.78 17.24
N LEU A 244 -7.65 -13.15 15.97
CA LEU A 244 -7.72 -14.54 15.52
C LEU A 244 -6.72 -14.73 14.38
N ARG A 245 -5.67 -15.52 14.61
CA ARG A 245 -4.74 -15.92 13.55
C ARG A 245 -5.10 -17.32 13.08
N VAL A 246 -5.30 -17.46 11.77
CA VAL A 246 -5.61 -18.74 11.13
C VAL A 246 -4.47 -19.10 10.20
N THR A 247 -4.02 -20.35 10.31
CA THR A 247 -2.95 -20.92 9.51
C THR A 247 -3.53 -22.04 8.65
N PHE A 248 -3.25 -21.98 7.35
CA PHE A 248 -3.52 -23.05 6.40
C PHE A 248 -2.22 -23.42 5.70
N GLU A 249 -1.60 -24.51 6.15
CA GLU A 249 -0.44 -25.12 5.53
C GLU A 249 -0.78 -26.53 5.02
N SER A 250 0.09 -27.12 4.20
CA SER A 250 -0.18 -28.41 3.55
C SER A 250 -0.45 -29.56 4.54
N GLN A 251 0.04 -29.44 5.78
CA GLN A 251 -0.16 -30.44 6.83
C GLN A 251 -0.85 -29.91 8.09
N GLU A 252 -0.90 -28.60 8.29
CA GLU A 252 -1.44 -27.97 9.51
C GLU A 252 -2.55 -26.98 9.16
N VAL A 253 -3.74 -27.21 9.71
CA VAL A 253 -4.84 -26.24 9.71
C VAL A 253 -5.18 -25.98 11.16
N GLY A 254 -5.06 -24.72 11.59
CA GLY A 254 -5.25 -24.37 12.99
C GLY A 254 -5.51 -22.89 13.18
N PHE A 255 -5.88 -22.54 14.41
CA PHE A 255 -6.08 -21.16 14.82
C PHE A 255 -5.44 -20.88 16.17
N VAL A 256 -5.11 -19.61 16.38
CA VAL A 256 -4.76 -19.06 17.69
C VAL A 256 -5.62 -17.83 17.90
N ALA A 257 -6.23 -17.71 19.09
CA ALA A 257 -7.01 -16.55 19.47
C ALA A 257 -6.40 -15.91 20.73
N GLY A 258 -6.37 -14.58 20.78
CA GLY A 258 -5.75 -13.87 21.91
C GLY A 258 -6.19 -12.42 22.05
N SER A 259 -5.86 -11.86 23.20
CA SER A 259 -6.08 -10.46 23.56
C SER A 259 -4.93 -9.99 24.45
N ASN A 260 -4.59 -8.70 24.38
CA ASN A 260 -3.54 -8.09 25.22
C ASN A 260 -2.17 -8.82 25.17
N GLY A 261 -1.83 -9.46 24.05
CA GLY A 261 -0.59 -10.21 23.87
C GLY A 261 -0.57 -11.57 24.57
N GLN A 262 -1.73 -12.10 24.95
CA GLN A 262 -1.89 -13.41 25.58
C GLN A 262 -2.99 -14.23 24.88
N PRO A 263 -2.91 -15.57 24.91
CA PRO A 263 -3.99 -16.44 24.45
C PRO A 263 -5.29 -16.22 25.23
N LEU A 264 -6.44 -16.43 24.58
CA LEU A 264 -7.72 -16.42 25.29
C LEU A 264 -7.81 -17.60 26.27
N PRO A 265 -8.53 -17.45 27.40
CA PRO A 265 -8.83 -18.56 28.31
C PRO A 265 -9.41 -19.80 27.61
N ALA A 266 -9.05 -20.99 28.10
CA ALA A 266 -9.39 -22.29 27.49
C ALA A 266 -10.90 -22.46 27.22
N GLN A 267 -11.76 -22.00 28.12
CA GLN A 267 -13.21 -22.06 27.97
C GLN A 267 -13.72 -21.38 26.67
N TYR A 268 -13.04 -20.34 26.20
CA TYR A 268 -13.38 -19.67 24.95
C TYR A 268 -12.75 -20.38 23.75
N LEU A 269 -11.57 -20.97 23.91
CA LEU A 269 -10.90 -21.74 22.87
C LEU A 269 -11.70 -22.97 22.46
N ASP A 270 -12.29 -23.68 23.43
CA ASP A 270 -13.15 -24.85 23.16
C ASP A 270 -14.42 -24.44 22.39
N ALA A 271 -15.04 -23.32 22.76
CA ALA A 271 -16.20 -22.78 22.05
C ALA A 271 -15.83 -22.33 20.62
N LEU A 272 -14.64 -21.76 20.45
CA LEU A 272 -14.10 -21.34 19.17
C LEU A 272 -13.79 -22.52 18.26
N ASP A 273 -13.16 -23.57 18.77
CA ASP A 273 -12.79 -24.75 17.97
C ASP A 273 -14.04 -25.44 17.39
N ASN A 274 -15.07 -25.64 18.21
CA ASN A 274 -16.35 -26.20 17.77
C ASN A 274 -17.00 -25.42 16.61
N MET A 275 -16.81 -24.08 16.58
CA MET A 275 -17.40 -23.21 15.55
C MET A 275 -16.49 -23.00 14.34
N LEU A 276 -15.17 -22.98 14.54
CA LEU A 276 -14.17 -22.68 13.50
C LEU A 276 -13.72 -23.92 12.73
N ALA A 277 -13.54 -25.06 13.40
CA ALA A 277 -13.10 -26.31 12.77
C ALA A 277 -13.91 -26.70 11.52
N PRO A 278 -15.26 -26.67 11.51
CA PRO A 278 -16.03 -27.02 10.31
C PRO A 278 -15.87 -25.97 9.18
N VAL A 279 -15.67 -24.70 9.52
CA VAL A 279 -15.49 -23.64 8.53
C VAL A 279 -14.11 -23.73 7.89
N MET A 280 -13.06 -23.92 8.68
CA MET A 280 -11.69 -24.07 8.18
C MET A 280 -11.53 -25.35 7.35
N SER A 281 -12.14 -26.45 7.78
CA SER A 281 -12.13 -27.72 7.05
C SER A 281 -12.87 -27.65 5.71
N SER A 282 -13.79 -26.69 5.55
CA SER A 282 -14.51 -26.47 4.29
C SER A 282 -13.64 -25.85 3.18
N ARG A 283 -12.44 -25.35 3.51
CA ARG A 283 -11.45 -24.98 2.51
C ARG A 283 -10.92 -26.28 1.88
N GLY A 284 -11.42 -26.62 0.70
CA GLY A 284 -11.01 -27.83 -0.01
C GLY A 284 -9.49 -27.86 -0.22
N ARG A 285 -8.84 -28.96 0.16
CA ARG A 285 -7.40 -29.16 -0.08
C ARG A 285 -7.15 -29.36 -1.58
N LYS A 286 -6.76 -28.30 -2.29
CA LYS A 286 -6.29 -28.42 -3.68
C LYS A 286 -4.78 -28.71 -3.68
N ARG A 287 -4.35 -29.57 -4.61
CA ARG A 287 -2.93 -29.89 -4.78
C ARG A 287 -2.22 -28.62 -5.30
N GLY A 288 -1.34 -28.04 -4.48
CA GLY A 288 -0.62 -26.80 -4.81
C GLY A 288 -1.19 -25.53 -4.15
N ASP A 289 -2.09 -25.64 -3.17
CA ASP A 289 -2.50 -24.48 -2.36
C ASP A 289 -1.30 -23.90 -1.63
N GLU A 290 -1.04 -22.61 -1.87
CA GLU A 290 0.02 -21.88 -1.18
C GLU A 290 -0.32 -21.72 0.31
N PRO A 291 0.72 -21.74 1.18
CA PRO A 291 0.51 -21.49 2.60
C PRO A 291 -0.13 -20.12 2.79
N LEU A 292 -1.18 -20.10 3.61
CA LEU A 292 -1.89 -18.88 3.96
C LEU A 292 -1.90 -18.71 5.46
N VAL A 293 -1.32 -17.61 5.92
CA VAL A 293 -1.43 -17.17 7.31
C VAL A 293 -2.09 -15.80 7.33
N MET A 294 -3.19 -15.68 8.05
CA MET A 294 -3.94 -14.43 8.16
C MET A 294 -4.38 -14.17 9.60
N GLU A 295 -4.45 -12.90 9.98
CA GLU A 295 -4.89 -12.47 11.31
C GLU A 295 -6.04 -11.48 11.22
N LEU A 296 -7.18 -11.84 11.80
CA LEU A 296 -8.38 -11.02 11.86
C LEU A 296 -8.42 -10.28 13.21
N VAL A 297 -8.81 -9.00 13.15
CA VAL A 297 -8.90 -8.12 14.32
C VAL A 297 -10.35 -7.78 14.63
N PHE A 298 -10.73 -7.97 15.89
CA PHE A 298 -12.07 -7.71 16.39
C PHE A 298 -12.05 -6.76 17.59
N TYR A 299 -13.13 -5.99 17.74
CA TYR A 299 -13.34 -5.11 18.89
C TYR A 299 -14.67 -5.40 19.56
N ILE A 300 -14.66 -5.47 20.90
CA ILE A 300 -15.85 -5.47 21.74
C ILE A 300 -16.14 -4.04 22.19
N LEU A 301 -17.31 -3.55 21.77
CA LEU A 301 -17.79 -2.20 22.02
C LEU A 301 -19.09 -2.26 22.85
N GLU A 302 -19.44 -1.13 23.46
CA GLU A 302 -20.75 -0.94 24.07
C GLU A 302 -21.82 -0.83 22.98
N ASN A 303 -22.97 -1.48 23.21
CA ASN A 303 -24.14 -1.25 22.38
C ASN A 303 -24.84 0.02 22.88
N ILE A 304 -24.52 1.15 22.25
CA ILE A 304 -25.21 2.42 22.53
C ILE A 304 -26.58 2.36 21.85
N THR A 305 -27.60 2.03 22.64
CA THR A 305 -29.02 2.19 22.29
C THR A 305 -29.58 3.41 22.98
#